data_AF-A0A2H0FD56-F1
#
_entry.id   AF-A0A2H0FD56-F1
#
_cell.length_a   1.000
_cell.length_b   1.000
_cell.length_c   1.000
_cell.angle_alpha   90.00
_cell.angle_beta   90.00
_cell.angle_gamma   90.00
#
_symmetry.space_group_name_H-M   'P 1'
#
loop_
_entity.id
_entity.type
_entity.pdbx_description
1 polymer ?
#
loop_
_entity_poly.entity_id
_entity_poly.type
_entity_poly.pdbx_seq_one_letter_code
_entity_poly.pdbx_strand_id
1 'polypeptide(L)' 'MKQCAICGKGTRMVGKLIKLRGKYNPTIKKRKYPNLQWVRLPSGKRVLACTKCIKALGKRK' A
#
# COMPACT_ATOMS: atom_id res chain seq x y z
N MET A 1 -4.58 -6.11 12.33
CA MET A 1 -4.77 -5.67 10.92
C MET A 1 -3.41 -5.34 10.32
N LYS A 2 -3.01 -5.90 9.17
CA LYS A 2 -1.68 -5.62 8.59
C LYS A 2 -1.65 -4.18 8.07
N GLN A 3 -0.85 -3.34 8.72
CA GLN A 3 -0.66 -1.93 8.36
C GLN A 3 0.83 -1.61 8.28
N CYS A 4 1.18 -0.57 7.53
CA CYS A 4 2.55 -0.08 7.48
C CYS A 4 2.92 0.57 8.82
N ALA A 5 3.98 0.10 9.47
CA ALA A 5 4.45 0.66 10.73
C ALA A 5 4.97 2.11 10.62
N ILE A 6 5.34 2.57 9.41
CA ILE A 6 5.93 3.90 9.19
C ILE A 6 4.89 4.96 8.83
N CYS A 7 3.87 4.61 8.04
CA CYS A 7 2.88 5.57 7.53
C CYS A 7 1.42 5.18 7.78
N GLY A 8 1.16 4.13 8.55
CA GLY A 8 -0.19 3.70 8.91
C GLY A 8 -1.04 3.16 7.76
N LYS A 9 -0.49 3.03 6.54
CA LYS A 9 -1.26 2.55 5.37
C LYS A 9 -1.86 1.17 5.64
N GLY A 10 -3.19 1.13 5.65
CA GLY A 10 -4.00 -0.08 5.76
C GLY A 10 -4.66 -0.45 4.44
N THR A 11 -5.52 -1.46 4.53
CA THR A 11 -6.37 -1.89 3.42
C THR A 11 -7.50 -0.88 3.19
N ARG A 12 -7.94 -0.75 1.93
CA ARG A 12 -9.09 0.12 1.58
C ARG A 12 -10.04 -0.61 0.65
N MET A 13 -11.34 -0.41 0.84
CA MET A 13 -12.37 -0.84 -0.12
C MET A 13 -12.49 0.21 -1.22
N VAL A 14 -12.42 -0.21 -2.47
CA VAL A 14 -12.51 0.69 -3.63
C VAL A 14 -13.48 0.11 -4.65
N GLY A 15 -14.34 0.95 -5.24
CA GLY A 15 -15.19 0.54 -6.37
C GLY A 15 -14.35 0.25 -7.60
N LYS A 16 -14.58 -0.89 -8.25
CA LYS A 16 -14.03 -1.19 -9.56
C LYS A 16 -14.91 -0.51 -10.60
N LEU A 17 -14.31 0.31 -11.45
CA LEU A 17 -14.96 0.88 -12.61
C LEU A 17 -14.44 0.16 -13.86
N ILE A 18 -15.33 -0.13 -14.80
CA ILE A 18 -14.97 -0.65 -16.13
C ILE A 18 -15.38 0.40 -17.15
N LYS A 19 -14.44 0.82 -18.01
CA LYS A 19 -14.74 1.69 -19.14
C LYS A 19 -15.24 0.81 -20.28
N LEU A 20 -16.48 1.04 -20.70
CA LEU A 20 -17.05 0.28 -21.81
C LEU A 20 -16.64 0.92 -23.14
N ARG A 21 -17.15 2.11 -23.41
CA ARG A 21 -16.79 2.91 -24.60
C ARG A 21 -16.50 4.36 -24.21
N GLY A 22 -17.53 5.12 -23.81
CA GLY A 22 -17.40 6.52 -23.37
C GLY A 22 -17.30 6.69 -21.85
N LYS A 23 -18.20 6.08 -21.09
CA LYS A 23 -18.35 6.28 -19.64
C LYS A 23 -17.82 5.08 -18.83
N TYR A 24 -17.35 5.38 -17.61
CA TYR A 24 -17.01 4.38 -16.61
C TYR A 24 -18.28 3.89 -15.89
N ASN A 25 -18.50 2.57 -15.92
CA ASN A 25 -19.59 1.93 -15.17
C ASN A 25 -19.06 1.36 -13.85
N PRO A 26 -19.63 1.72 -12.68
CA PRO A 26 -19.31 1.06 -11.42
C PRO A 26 -19.79 -0.39 -11.42
N THR A 27 -18.91 -1.26 -10.94
CA THR A 27 -19.16 -2.70 -10.84
C THR A 27 -19.07 -3.13 -9.37
N ILE A 28 -18.17 -4.04 -9.04
CA ILE A 28 -18.00 -4.58 -7.70
C ILE A 28 -17.07 -3.70 -6.84
N LYS A 29 -17.24 -3.75 -5.52
CA LYS A 29 -16.24 -3.22 -4.58
C LYS A 29 -15.14 -4.26 -4.38
N LYS A 30 -13.88 -3.86 -4.56
CA LYS A 30 -12.70 -4.72 -4.33
C LYS A 30 -11.82 -4.12 -3.24
N ARG A 31 -11.30 -4.98 -2.36
CA ARG A 31 -10.29 -4.59 -1.37
C ARG A 31 -8.93 -4.40 -2.05
N LYS A 32 -8.29 -3.27 -1.79
CA LYS A 32 -6.91 -3.00 -2.20
C LYS A 32 -6.01 -3.09 -0.98
N TYR A 33 -4.96 -3.90 -1.10
CA TYR A 33 -3.96 -4.11 -0.06
C TYR A 33 -2.74 -3.24 -0.34
N PRO A 34 -2.15 -2.61 0.70
CA PRO A 34 -0.85 -1.97 0.55
C PRO A 34 0.22 -3.04 0.30
N ASN A 35 1.21 -2.73 -0.55
CA ASN A 35 2.37 -3.60 -0.76
C ASN A 35 3.28 -3.51 0.48
N LEU A 36 2.99 -4.36 1.47
CA LEU A 36 3.70 -4.46 2.74
C LEU A 36 4.78 -5.53 2.65
N GLN A 37 6.00 -5.16 3.03
CA GLN A 37 7.17 -6.02 3.04
C GLN A 37 7.90 -5.89 4.38
N TRP A 38 8.58 -6.94 4.80
CA TRP A 38 9.44 -6.89 5.98
C TRP A 38 10.73 -6.11 5.66
N VAL A 39 11.07 -5.15 6.52
CA VAL A 39 12.31 -4.39 6.43
C VAL A 39 12.99 -4.33 7.79
N ARG A 40 14.32 -4.27 7.78
CA ARG A 40 15.12 -4.03 8.99
C ARG A 40 15.42 -2.54 9.08
N LEU A 41 15.04 -1.92 10.19
CA LEU A 41 15.33 -0.52 10.47
C LEU A 41 16.82 -0.36 10.83
N PRO A 42 17.39 0.85 10.70
CA PRO A 42 18.74 1.16 11.19
C PRO A 42 18.92 0.87 12.68
N SER A 43 17.83 0.93 13.46
CA SER A 43 17.79 0.54 14.87
C SER A 43 17.84 -0.97 15.13
N GLY A 44 18.03 -1.79 14.08
CA GLY A 44 18.15 -3.25 14.18
C GLY A 44 16.81 -4.01 14.25
N LYS A 45 15.70 -3.32 14.53
CA LYS A 45 14.36 -3.93 14.61
C LYS A 45 13.79 -4.27 13.23
N ARG A 46 13.07 -5.39 13.14
CA ARG A 46 12.34 -5.81 11.93
C ARG A 46 10.89 -5.34 12.00
N VAL A 47 10.44 -4.60 11.00
CA VAL A 47 9.08 -4.06 10.94
C VAL A 47 8.42 -4.33 9.60
N LEU A 48 7.09 -4.39 9.59
CA LEU A 48 6.29 -4.48 8.37
C LEU A 48 6.07 -3.07 7.82
N ALA A 49 6.64 -2.76 6.66
CA ALA A 49 6.55 -1.43 6.06
C ALA A 49 6.14 -1.51 4.58
N CYS A 50 5.47 -0.47 4.07
CA CYS A 50 5.12 -0.43 2.67
C CYS A 50 6.35 -0.13 1.79
N THR A 51 6.37 -0.66 0.58
CA THR A 51 7.51 -0.52 -0.35
C THR A 51 7.89 0.94 -0.64
N LYS A 52 6.92 1.88 -0.63
CA LYS A 52 7.21 3.32 -0.77
C LYS A 52 8.05 3.87 0.39
N CYS A 53 7.77 3.44 1.63
CA CYS A 53 8.54 3.84 2.81
C CYS A 53 9.92 3.17 2.83
N ILE A 54 10.00 1.90 2.43
CA ILE A 54 11.29 1.19 2.30
C ILE A 54 12.19 1.89 1.28
N LYS A 55 11.64 2.27 0.12
CA LYS A 55 12.39 3.04 -0.89
C LYS A 55 12.87 4.39 -0.36
N ALA A 56 12.08 5.06 0.48
CA ALA A 56 12.47 6.33 1.09
C ALA A 56 13.61 6.14 2.11
N LEU A 57 13.60 5.06 2.91
CA LEU A 57 14.67 4.72 3.85
C LEU A 57 16.03 4.50 3.15
N GLY A 58 16.03 3.97 1.94
CA GLY A 58 17.25 3.70 1.17
C GLY A 58 17.84 4.90 0.44
N LYS A 59 17.19 6.07 0.44
CA LYS A 59 17.73 7.27 -0.20
C LYS A 59 18.76 7.94 0.71
N ARG A 60 19.98 8.13 0.22
CA ARG A 60 20.97 9.03 0.83
C ARG A 60 20.56 10.48 0.55
N LYS A 61 20.79 11.37 1.52
CA LYS A 61 20.66 12.82 1.33
C LYS A 61 21.70 13.32 0.33
#